data_AF-A0A3B0XNE8-F1
#
_entry.id   AF-A0A3B0XNE8-F1
#
_cell.length_a   1.000
_cell.length_b   1.000
_cell.length_c   1.000
_cell.angle_alpha   90.00
_cell.angle_beta   90.00
_cell.angle_gamma   90.00
#
_symmetry.space_group_name_H-M   'P 1'
#
loop_
_entity.id
_entity.type
_entity.pdbx_description
1 polymer ?
#
loop_
_entity_poly.entity_id
_entity_poly.type
_entity_poly.pdbx_seq_one_letter_code
_entity_poly.pdbx_strand_id
1 'polypeptide(L)'
;MRKLEERIRLLEAEQNKSAERIKTAEALHEIEASKFKAEQERSQLMSEERAVWEDIAEEQEKKLTQLKEQNKSNNKGFYKTFFAQTDQDKAEYIGAIEKSSFEMSEAETRLIIDEQLRESGWEADTVNLRYSKGSQPEKTKFKAIAEWPTKTGPADYVLFNGLIPVAVVEAKKSAKNVYGAIDQAKRYASGIQQVEITEARGKLAQAEYKWGEYKMPLVFATNGRPYLKQLEQESGIWFLDVRDNTNARRALKGWY
;
A
#
# COMPACT_ATOMS: atom_id res chain seq x y z
N MET A 1 10.88 -22.35 82.71
CA MET A 1 10.21 -21.10 82.31
C MET A 1 10.70 -20.60 80.96
N ARG A 2 11.95 -20.11 80.79
CA ARG A 2 12.48 -19.60 79.49
C ARG A 2 12.26 -20.48 78.25
N LYS A 3 12.54 -21.79 78.32
CA LYS A 3 12.37 -22.72 77.17
C LYS A 3 10.91 -22.92 76.73
N LEU A 4 9.96 -22.71 77.64
CA LEU A 4 8.52 -22.86 77.37
C LEU A 4 7.97 -21.60 76.69
N GLU A 5 8.38 -20.43 77.17
CA GLU A 5 8.04 -19.13 76.56
C GLU A 5 8.58 -19.02 75.12
N GLU A 6 9.81 -19.48 74.89
CA GLU A 6 10.43 -19.47 73.56
C GLU A 6 9.70 -20.38 72.56
N ARG A 7 9.18 -21.53 73.03
CA ARG A 7 8.42 -22.47 72.21
C ARG A 7 7.00 -21.98 71.90
N ILE A 8 6.37 -21.28 72.84
CA ILE A 8 5.08 -20.59 72.60
C ILE A 8 5.27 -19.50 71.54
N ARG A 9 6.33 -18.69 71.66
CA ARG A 9 6.63 -17.62 70.70
C ARG A 9 6.88 -18.15 69.28
N LEU A 10 7.54 -19.31 69.16
CA LEU A 10 7.74 -19.99 67.89
C LEU A 10 6.43 -20.51 67.29
N LEU A 11 5.57 -21.12 68.10
CA LEU A 11 4.26 -21.60 67.66
C LEU A 11 3.35 -20.44 67.21
N GLU A 12 3.33 -19.33 67.94
CA GLU A 12 2.57 -18.13 67.55
C GLU A 12 3.08 -17.54 66.23
N ALA A 13 4.41 -17.49 66.03
CA ALA A 13 5.01 -17.03 64.77
C ALA A 13 4.68 -17.96 63.59
N GLU A 14 4.62 -19.28 63.82
CA GLU A 14 4.25 -20.28 62.82
C GLU A 14 2.76 -20.21 62.47
N GLN A 15 1.90 -20.04 63.49
CA GLN A 15 0.47 -19.85 63.30
C GLN A 15 0.16 -18.55 62.54
N ASN A 16 0.84 -17.45 62.86
CA ASN A 16 0.71 -16.18 62.13
C ASN A 16 1.18 -16.30 60.67
N LYS A 17 2.31 -16.98 60.42
CA LYS A 17 2.77 -17.26 59.04
C LYS A 17 1.79 -18.14 58.26
N SER A 18 1.19 -19.13 58.91
CA SER A 18 0.16 -19.97 58.30
C SER A 18 -1.09 -19.17 57.96
N ALA A 19 -1.54 -18.29 58.87
CA ALA A 19 -2.69 -17.43 58.64
C ALA A 19 -2.45 -16.43 57.50
N GLU A 20 -1.24 -15.84 57.40
CA GLU A 20 -0.86 -14.98 56.28
C GLU A 20 -0.83 -15.74 54.95
N ARG A 21 -0.32 -16.98 54.92
CA ARG A 21 -0.32 -17.81 53.71
C ARG A 21 -1.72 -18.17 53.22
N ILE A 22 -2.65 -18.43 54.14
CA ILE A 22 -4.05 -18.70 53.78
C ILE A 22 -4.68 -17.43 53.20
N LYS A 23 -4.50 -16.27 53.85
CA LYS A 23 -5.00 -14.99 53.34
C LYS A 23 -4.43 -14.64 51.96
N THR A 24 -3.15 -14.89 51.73
CA THR A 24 -2.55 -14.63 50.40
C THR A 24 -3.04 -15.62 49.35
N ALA A 25 -3.25 -16.89 49.70
CA ALA A 25 -3.83 -17.88 48.79
C ALA A 25 -5.28 -17.54 48.43
N GLU A 26 -6.09 -17.11 49.40
CA GLU A 26 -7.47 -16.64 49.19
C GLU A 26 -7.49 -15.40 48.27
N ALA A 27 -6.65 -14.41 48.53
CA ALA A 27 -6.55 -13.21 47.69
C ALA A 27 -6.08 -13.53 46.26
N LEU A 28 -5.14 -14.46 46.09
CA LEU A 28 -4.70 -14.91 44.77
C LEU A 28 -5.82 -15.62 44.01
N HIS A 29 -6.58 -16.48 44.70
CA HIS A 29 -7.72 -17.18 44.11
C HIS A 29 -8.83 -16.21 43.69
N GLU A 30 -9.13 -15.18 44.47
CA GLU A 30 -10.09 -14.12 44.09
C GLU A 30 -9.60 -13.31 42.89
N ILE A 31 -8.31 -12.98 42.82
CA ILE A 31 -7.71 -12.30 41.66
C ILE A 31 -7.77 -13.19 40.42
N GLU A 32 -7.50 -14.49 40.55
CA GLU A 32 -7.56 -15.43 39.43
C GLU A 32 -8.99 -15.62 38.92
N ALA A 33 -9.96 -15.76 39.83
CA ALA A 33 -11.38 -15.84 39.49
C ALA A 33 -11.89 -14.56 38.80
N SER A 34 -11.50 -13.38 39.28
CA SER A 34 -11.87 -12.10 38.66
C SER A 34 -11.22 -11.91 37.28
N LYS A 35 -9.95 -12.30 37.11
CA LYS A 35 -9.27 -12.30 35.80
C LYS A 35 -9.95 -13.23 34.81
N PHE A 36 -10.27 -14.45 35.23
CA PHE A 36 -10.96 -15.43 34.39
C PHE A 36 -12.32 -14.89 33.93
N LYS A 37 -13.09 -14.29 34.85
CA LYS A 37 -14.37 -13.68 34.52
C LYS A 37 -14.24 -12.51 33.54
N ALA A 38 -13.28 -11.61 33.77
CA ALA A 38 -13.01 -10.48 32.87
C ALA A 38 -12.55 -10.94 31.48
N GLU A 39 -11.76 -12.01 31.40
CA GLU A 39 -11.34 -12.62 30.14
C GLU A 39 -12.52 -13.27 29.40
N GLN A 40 -13.41 -13.95 30.12
CA GLN A 40 -14.62 -14.52 29.55
C GLN A 40 -15.58 -13.44 29.00
N GLU A 41 -15.81 -12.37 29.77
CA GLU A 41 -16.62 -11.22 29.33
C GLU A 41 -16.00 -10.54 28.09
N ARG A 42 -14.68 -10.33 28.09
CA ARG A 42 -13.96 -9.79 26.93
C ARG A 42 -14.07 -10.70 25.72
N SER A 43 -13.95 -12.02 25.91
CA SER A 43 -14.08 -12.99 24.82
C SER A 43 -15.48 -12.99 24.23
N GLN A 44 -16.52 -12.82 25.06
CA GLN A 44 -17.91 -12.73 24.61
C GLN A 44 -18.13 -11.45 23.79
N LEU A 45 -17.71 -10.29 24.32
CA LEU A 45 -17.79 -9.01 23.61
C LEU A 45 -17.06 -9.05 22.26
N MET A 46 -15.84 -9.58 22.23
CA MET A 46 -15.08 -9.74 20.98
C MET A 46 -15.77 -10.67 19.98
N SER A 47 -16.45 -11.71 20.45
CA SER A 47 -17.22 -12.63 19.59
C SER A 47 -18.46 -11.96 19.02
N GLU A 48 -19.17 -11.16 19.82
CA GLU A 48 -20.34 -10.40 19.38
C GLU A 48 -19.96 -9.31 18.38
N GLU A 49 -18.90 -8.54 18.66
CA GLU A 49 -18.37 -7.53 17.72
C GLU A 49 -17.93 -8.19 16.42
N ARG A 50 -17.22 -9.33 16.49
CA ARG A 50 -16.79 -10.06 15.29
C ARG A 50 -17.97 -10.49 14.43
N ALA A 51 -19.05 -11.00 15.03
CA ALA A 51 -20.23 -11.41 14.28
C ALA A 51 -20.89 -10.23 13.55
N VAL A 52 -20.95 -9.06 14.19
CA VAL A 52 -21.45 -7.82 13.56
C VAL A 52 -20.55 -7.39 12.40
N TRP A 53 -19.22 -7.41 12.58
CA TRP A 53 -18.28 -7.06 11.53
C TRP A 53 -18.32 -8.02 10.34
N GLU A 54 -18.54 -9.31 10.60
CA GLU A 54 -18.65 -10.34 9.57
C GLU A 54 -19.91 -10.14 8.72
N ASP A 55 -21.06 -9.85 9.33
CA ASP A 55 -22.31 -9.55 8.62
C ASP A 55 -22.19 -8.28 7.76
N ILE A 56 -21.59 -7.21 8.32
CA ILE A 56 -21.31 -5.98 7.57
C ILE A 56 -20.38 -6.27 6.38
N ALA A 57 -19.32 -7.06 6.58
CA ALA A 57 -18.39 -7.40 5.51
C ALA A 57 -19.08 -8.17 4.38
N GLU A 58 -19.95 -9.13 4.73
CA GLU A 58 -20.71 -9.91 3.75
C GLU A 58 -21.71 -9.03 2.97
N GLU A 59 -22.40 -8.10 3.64
CA GLU A 59 -23.30 -7.14 2.98
C GLU A 59 -22.54 -6.24 2.00
N GLN A 60 -21.38 -5.70 2.42
CA GLN A 60 -20.54 -4.87 1.55
C GLN A 60 -20.01 -5.66 0.35
N GLU A 61 -19.59 -6.92 0.53
CA GLU A 61 -19.11 -7.77 -0.56
C GLU A 61 -20.22 -8.10 -1.56
N LYS A 62 -21.43 -8.40 -1.09
CA LYS A 62 -22.62 -8.59 -1.95
C LYS A 62 -22.93 -7.33 -2.75
N LYS A 63 -22.96 -6.17 -2.11
CA LYS A 63 -23.23 -4.88 -2.77
C LYS A 63 -22.17 -4.54 -3.81
N LEU A 64 -20.90 -4.78 -3.49
CA LEU A 64 -19.77 -4.57 -4.40
C LEU A 64 -19.87 -5.49 -5.62
N THR A 65 -20.25 -6.75 -5.42
CA THR A 65 -20.46 -7.72 -6.51
C THR A 65 -21.62 -7.29 -7.41
N GLN A 66 -22.75 -6.88 -6.84
CA GLN A 66 -23.91 -6.40 -7.59
C GLN A 66 -23.59 -5.15 -8.42
N LEU A 67 -22.88 -4.17 -7.82
CA LEU A 67 -22.43 -2.97 -8.53
C LEU A 67 -21.46 -3.29 -9.68
N LYS A 68 -20.51 -4.22 -9.45
CA LYS A 68 -19.60 -4.70 -10.51
C LYS A 68 -20.37 -5.31 -11.67
N GLU A 69 -21.38 -6.12 -11.40
CA GLU A 69 -22.15 -6.81 -12.42
C GLU A 69 -23.08 -5.84 -13.20
N GLN A 70 -23.68 -4.88 -12.51
CA GLN A 70 -24.45 -3.80 -13.12
C GLN A 70 -23.57 -2.93 -14.01
N ASN A 71 -22.39 -2.52 -13.54
CA ASN A 71 -21.42 -1.76 -14.35
C ASN A 71 -20.95 -2.55 -15.57
N LYS A 72 -20.65 -3.84 -15.42
CA LYS A 72 -20.25 -4.71 -16.54
C LYS A 72 -21.35 -4.79 -17.60
N SER A 73 -22.61 -4.90 -17.18
CA SER A 73 -23.77 -4.97 -18.07
C SER A 73 -24.01 -3.64 -18.79
N ASN A 74 -23.95 -2.52 -18.06
CA ASN A 74 -24.05 -1.18 -18.62
C ASN A 74 -22.92 -0.93 -19.64
N ASN A 75 -21.67 -1.20 -19.26
CA ASN A 75 -20.50 -1.00 -20.11
C ASN A 75 -20.55 -1.84 -21.40
N LYS A 76 -21.11 -3.05 -21.39
CA LYS A 76 -21.30 -3.85 -22.61
C LYS A 76 -22.23 -3.16 -23.63
N GLY A 77 -23.30 -2.52 -23.16
CA GLY A 77 -24.21 -1.74 -24.01
C GLY A 77 -23.52 -0.53 -24.62
N PHE A 78 -22.81 0.23 -23.79
CA PHE A 78 -22.00 1.38 -24.21
C PHE A 78 -20.90 1.00 -25.21
N TYR A 79 -20.21 -0.13 -25.00
CA TYR A 79 -19.15 -0.58 -25.91
C TYR A 79 -19.72 -0.86 -27.32
N LYS A 80 -20.86 -1.55 -27.41
CA LYS A 80 -21.49 -1.82 -28.70
C LYS A 80 -21.92 -0.55 -29.44
N THR A 81 -22.51 0.41 -28.74
CA THR A 81 -22.98 1.66 -29.35
C THR A 81 -21.81 2.57 -29.72
N PHE A 82 -20.76 2.66 -28.90
CA PHE A 82 -19.59 3.48 -29.15
C PHE A 82 -18.75 2.98 -30.34
N PHE A 83 -18.51 1.67 -30.44
CA PHE A 83 -17.71 1.11 -31.55
C PHE A 83 -18.45 1.08 -32.89
N ALA A 84 -19.79 1.20 -32.88
CA ALA A 84 -20.59 1.34 -34.09
C ALA A 84 -20.60 2.77 -34.68
N GLN A 85 -20.10 3.77 -33.94
CA GLN A 85 -20.02 5.16 -34.39
C GLN A 85 -18.84 5.41 -35.34
N THR A 86 -18.90 6.52 -36.07
CA THR A 86 -17.80 6.98 -36.92
C THR A 86 -16.62 7.48 -36.08
N ASP A 87 -15.42 7.54 -36.66
CA ASP A 87 -14.23 8.00 -35.94
C ASP A 87 -14.30 9.47 -35.51
N GLN A 88 -15.07 10.29 -36.24
CA GLN A 88 -15.32 11.69 -35.92
C GLN A 88 -16.25 11.82 -34.70
N ASP A 89 -17.35 11.06 -34.68
CA ASP A 89 -18.29 11.05 -33.54
C ASP A 89 -17.63 10.52 -32.26
N LYS A 90 -16.76 9.50 -32.39
CA LYS A 90 -15.96 8.99 -31.25
C LYS A 90 -15.05 10.07 -30.67
N ALA A 91 -14.40 10.87 -31.51
CA ALA A 91 -13.52 11.94 -31.08
C ALA A 91 -14.30 13.05 -30.36
N GLU A 92 -15.47 13.45 -30.88
CA GLU A 92 -16.35 14.42 -30.22
C GLU A 92 -16.89 13.91 -28.88
N TYR A 93 -17.31 12.65 -28.81
CA TYR A 93 -17.79 12.03 -27.57
C TYR A 93 -16.69 11.93 -26.51
N ILE A 94 -15.48 11.53 -26.90
CA ILE A 94 -14.30 11.51 -26.00
C ILE A 94 -14.00 12.93 -25.49
N GLY A 95 -13.98 13.94 -26.38
CA GLY A 95 -13.74 15.33 -26.00
C GLY A 95 -14.84 15.91 -25.11
N ALA A 96 -16.09 15.48 -25.26
CA ALA A 96 -17.21 15.87 -24.39
C ALA A 96 -17.12 15.23 -22.99
N ILE A 97 -16.72 13.95 -22.91
CA ILE A 97 -16.45 13.28 -21.63
C ILE A 97 -15.27 13.92 -20.91
N GLU A 98 -14.24 14.34 -21.62
CA GLU A 98 -13.10 15.04 -21.04
C GLU A 98 -13.50 16.40 -20.44
N LYS A 99 -14.41 17.14 -21.09
CA LYS A 99 -15.02 18.36 -20.54
C LYS A 99 -16.01 18.09 -19.41
N SER A 100 -16.52 16.87 -19.30
CA SER A 100 -17.33 16.46 -18.16
C SER A 100 -16.40 16.25 -16.95
N SER A 101 -16.72 16.88 -15.83
CA SER A 101 -15.94 16.95 -14.58
C SER A 101 -15.75 15.60 -13.85
N PHE A 102 -15.54 14.50 -14.56
CA PHE A 102 -15.06 13.26 -13.96
C PHE A 102 -13.55 13.37 -13.70
N GLU A 103 -13.22 14.26 -12.77
CA GLU A 103 -11.88 14.38 -12.21
C GLU A 103 -11.72 13.32 -11.13
N MET A 104 -10.92 12.31 -11.43
CA MET A 104 -10.43 11.43 -10.37
C MET A 104 -9.50 12.22 -9.46
N SER A 105 -9.65 12.01 -8.17
CA SER A 105 -8.64 12.42 -7.21
C SER A 105 -7.32 11.70 -7.49
N GLU A 106 -6.24 12.28 -6.97
CA GLU A 106 -4.91 11.67 -7.03
C GLU A 106 -4.88 10.32 -6.31
N ALA A 107 -5.62 10.20 -5.21
CA ALA A 107 -5.76 8.95 -4.46
C ALA A 107 -6.43 7.86 -5.29
N GLU A 108 -7.54 8.16 -5.97
CA GLU A 108 -8.22 7.20 -6.86
C GLU A 108 -7.33 6.81 -8.04
N THR A 109 -6.57 7.75 -8.59
CA THR A 109 -5.63 7.47 -9.69
C THR A 109 -4.55 6.49 -9.23
N ARG A 110 -4.00 6.68 -8.03
CA ARG A 110 -3.03 5.77 -7.42
C ARG A 110 -3.60 4.36 -7.19
N LEU A 111 -4.87 4.23 -6.79
CA LEU A 111 -5.52 2.93 -6.64
C LEU A 111 -5.61 2.16 -7.97
N ILE A 112 -5.93 2.84 -9.07
CA ILE A 112 -5.94 2.23 -10.41
C ILE A 112 -4.53 1.81 -10.81
N ILE A 113 -3.52 2.65 -10.56
CA ILE A 113 -2.12 2.32 -10.86
C ILE A 113 -1.66 1.10 -10.06
N ASP A 114 -2.01 1.03 -8.77
CA ASP A 114 -1.71 -0.13 -7.93
C ASP A 114 -2.31 -1.41 -8.51
N GLU A 115 -3.56 -1.37 -8.98
CA GLU A 115 -4.21 -2.52 -9.63
C GLU A 115 -3.48 -2.93 -10.90
N GLN A 116 -3.15 -2.00 -11.79
CA GLN A 116 -2.41 -2.29 -13.02
C GLN A 116 -1.01 -2.87 -12.76
N LEU A 117 -0.33 -2.36 -11.74
CA LEU A 117 0.96 -2.89 -11.29
C LEU A 117 0.82 -4.32 -10.75
N ARG A 118 -0.21 -4.59 -9.93
CA ARG A 118 -0.52 -5.93 -9.41
C ARG A 118 -0.86 -6.92 -10.52
N GLU A 119 -1.65 -6.52 -11.51
CA GLU A 119 -1.95 -7.33 -12.68
C GLU A 119 -0.68 -7.71 -13.48
N SER A 120 0.36 -6.89 -13.38
CA SER A 120 1.65 -7.09 -14.04
C SER A 120 2.71 -7.74 -13.13
N GLY A 121 2.31 -8.27 -11.97
CA GLY A 121 3.17 -9.02 -11.06
C GLY A 121 3.93 -8.20 -10.02
N TRP A 122 3.67 -6.89 -9.91
CA TRP A 122 4.26 -6.03 -8.88
C TRP A 122 3.41 -6.01 -7.60
N GLU A 123 4.03 -6.14 -6.44
CA GLU A 123 3.39 -5.83 -5.15
C GLU A 123 3.23 -4.31 -5.04
N ALA A 124 1.99 -3.82 -5.17
CA ALA A 124 1.65 -2.41 -5.07
C ALA A 124 0.45 -2.22 -4.13
N ASP A 125 0.60 -1.28 -3.20
CA ASP A 125 -0.44 -0.81 -2.28
C ASP A 125 -0.02 0.57 -1.76
N THR A 126 -0.54 1.64 -2.37
CA THR A 126 -0.18 3.02 -2.05
C THR A 126 -0.51 3.40 -0.61
N VAL A 127 -1.42 2.67 0.04
CA VAL A 127 -1.82 2.87 1.43
C VAL A 127 -0.80 2.23 2.36
N ASN A 128 -0.38 0.99 2.11
CA ASN A 128 0.46 0.23 3.04
C ASN A 128 1.93 0.13 2.62
N LEU A 129 2.22 -0.07 1.33
CA LEU A 129 3.56 -0.11 0.75
C LEU A 129 4.09 1.29 0.45
N ARG A 130 4.23 2.10 1.51
CA ARG A 130 4.69 3.49 1.45
C ARG A 130 5.98 3.69 2.25
N TYR A 131 6.89 4.52 1.75
CA TYR A 131 8.15 4.82 2.42
C TYR A 131 7.94 5.38 3.84
N SER A 132 7.00 6.31 4.01
CA SER A 132 6.68 6.91 5.33
C SER A 132 6.11 5.91 6.35
N LYS A 133 5.62 4.74 5.90
CA LYS A 133 5.22 3.62 6.76
C LYS A 133 6.35 2.62 7.03
N GLY A 134 7.58 2.93 6.61
CA GLY A 134 8.74 2.06 6.78
C GLY A 134 8.82 0.92 5.76
N SER A 135 8.10 1.00 4.63
CA SER A 135 8.20 -0.02 3.59
C SER A 135 9.58 -0.02 2.96
N GLN A 136 10.15 -1.21 2.84
CA GLN A 136 11.48 -1.45 2.28
C GLN A 136 11.42 -2.47 1.14
N PRO A 137 12.38 -2.40 0.19
CA PRO A 137 12.55 -3.43 -0.81
C PRO A 137 12.91 -4.78 -0.19
N GLU A 138 12.55 -5.87 -0.87
CA GLU A 138 12.75 -7.25 -0.38
C GLU A 138 13.38 -8.11 -1.48
N LYS A 139 14.42 -8.88 -1.16
CA LYS A 139 15.29 -9.58 -2.13
C LYS A 139 14.58 -10.44 -3.18
N THR A 140 13.43 -11.03 -2.86
CA THR A 140 12.73 -11.99 -3.73
C THR A 140 11.42 -11.44 -4.29
N LYS A 141 11.17 -10.13 -4.17
CA LYS A 141 9.89 -9.53 -4.55
C LYS A 141 10.06 -8.38 -5.53
N PHE A 142 9.06 -8.22 -6.39
CA PHE A 142 8.91 -7.04 -7.22
C PHE A 142 7.98 -6.08 -6.49
N LYS A 143 8.48 -4.96 -5.99
CA LYS A 143 7.69 -4.01 -5.20
C LYS A 143 7.58 -2.65 -5.85
N ALA A 144 6.39 -2.08 -5.82
CA ALA A 144 6.16 -0.66 -6.06
C ALA A 144 5.96 0.04 -4.71
N ILE A 145 6.95 0.82 -4.28
CA ILE A 145 6.89 1.53 -3.00
C ILE A 145 6.54 2.99 -3.25
N ALA A 146 5.46 3.45 -2.61
CA ALA A 146 4.92 4.80 -2.77
C ALA A 146 5.69 5.85 -1.96
N GLU A 147 5.65 7.11 -2.42
CA GLU A 147 6.20 8.31 -1.77
C GLU A 147 7.70 8.20 -1.44
N TRP A 148 8.48 7.67 -2.38
CA TRP A 148 9.90 7.44 -2.16
C TRP A 148 10.70 8.74 -2.18
N PRO A 149 11.55 9.05 -1.17
CA PRO A 149 12.21 10.34 -1.06
C PRO A 149 13.26 10.58 -2.16
N THR A 150 13.21 11.76 -2.76
CA THR A 150 14.24 12.27 -3.68
C THR A 150 14.68 13.70 -3.28
N LYS A 151 15.75 14.20 -3.89
CA LYS A 151 16.25 15.58 -3.69
C LYS A 151 15.21 16.67 -3.95
N THR A 152 14.23 16.40 -4.81
CA THR A 152 13.24 17.41 -5.25
C THR A 152 11.82 17.13 -4.76
N GLY A 153 11.69 16.27 -3.75
CA GLY A 153 10.41 15.79 -3.23
C GLY A 153 10.24 14.28 -3.41
N PRO A 154 9.19 13.68 -2.83
CA PRO A 154 8.93 12.26 -3.00
C PRO A 154 8.46 11.96 -4.43
N ALA A 155 8.94 10.86 -5.00
CA ALA A 155 8.37 10.29 -6.21
C ALA A 155 7.09 9.52 -5.88
N ASP A 156 6.10 9.48 -6.79
CA ASP A 156 4.85 8.77 -6.54
C ASP A 156 5.08 7.29 -6.27
N TYR A 157 5.86 6.61 -7.14
CA TYR A 157 6.33 5.25 -6.88
C TYR A 157 7.78 5.06 -7.33
N VAL A 158 8.44 4.14 -6.64
CA VAL A 158 9.70 3.54 -7.07
C VAL A 158 9.53 2.03 -7.16
N LEU A 159 9.89 1.48 -8.32
CA LEU A 159 9.84 0.06 -8.61
C LEU A 159 11.17 -0.59 -8.24
N PHE A 160 11.10 -1.67 -7.45
CA PHE A 160 12.23 -2.46 -6.97
C PHE A 160 12.14 -3.90 -7.48
N ASN A 161 13.17 -4.32 -8.21
CA ASN A 161 13.39 -5.74 -8.49
C ASN A 161 14.31 -6.30 -7.39
N GLY A 162 13.71 -7.01 -6.43
CA GLY A 162 14.44 -7.45 -5.26
C GLY A 162 14.85 -6.24 -4.41
N LEU A 163 16.17 -6.05 -4.29
CA LEU A 163 16.77 -4.89 -3.60
C LEU A 163 17.23 -3.78 -4.56
N ILE A 164 17.02 -3.96 -5.86
CA ILE A 164 17.55 -3.07 -6.89
C ILE A 164 16.44 -2.10 -7.34
N PRO A 165 16.64 -0.77 -7.20
CA PRO A 165 15.75 0.22 -7.79
C PRO A 165 15.84 0.18 -9.31
N VAL A 166 14.74 -0.08 -10.02
CA VAL A 166 14.71 -0.22 -11.49
C VAL A 166 13.90 0.84 -12.23
N ALA A 167 12.89 1.46 -11.62
CA ALA A 167 12.13 2.53 -12.28
C ALA A 167 11.45 3.53 -11.35
N VAL A 168 11.37 4.79 -11.79
CA VAL A 168 10.52 5.80 -11.14
C VAL A 168 9.21 5.94 -11.90
N VAL A 169 8.10 6.06 -11.18
CA VAL A 169 6.78 6.36 -11.75
C VAL A 169 6.27 7.68 -11.20
N GLU A 170 5.85 8.57 -12.10
CA GLU A 170 5.09 9.78 -11.79
C GLU A 170 3.61 9.54 -12.09
N ALA A 171 2.74 9.77 -11.11
CA ALA A 171 1.30 9.70 -11.25
C ALA A 171 0.74 11.11 -11.46
N LYS A 172 -0.10 11.29 -12.50
CA LYS A 172 -0.82 12.54 -12.75
C LYS A 172 -2.31 12.34 -12.58
N LYS A 173 -2.97 13.34 -11.98
CA LYS A 173 -4.43 13.46 -12.06
C LYS A 173 -4.90 13.39 -13.51
N SER A 174 -6.07 12.82 -13.72
CA SER A 174 -6.73 12.73 -15.03
C SER A 174 -6.80 14.11 -15.72
N ALA A 175 -6.61 14.14 -17.04
CA ALA A 175 -6.57 15.32 -17.93
C ALA A 175 -5.28 16.18 -17.92
N LYS A 176 -4.20 15.76 -17.24
CA LYS A 176 -2.90 16.43 -17.37
C LYS A 176 -2.02 15.76 -18.42
N ASN A 177 -1.16 16.55 -19.06
CA ASN A 177 -0.14 16.09 -20.00
C ASN A 177 0.81 15.09 -19.31
N VAL A 178 0.55 13.79 -19.53
CA VAL A 178 1.31 12.65 -19.02
C VAL A 178 2.66 12.54 -19.74
N TYR A 179 2.69 12.88 -21.02
CA TYR A 179 3.92 12.91 -21.81
C TYR A 179 5.01 13.81 -21.20
N GLY A 180 4.63 15.02 -20.78
CA GLY A 180 5.51 16.02 -20.16
C GLY A 180 5.92 15.65 -18.73
N ALA A 181 5.11 14.86 -18.03
CA ALA A 181 5.42 14.40 -16.68
C ALA A 181 6.67 13.50 -16.61
N ILE A 182 7.12 12.95 -17.75
CA ILE A 182 8.41 12.25 -17.86
C ILE A 182 9.58 13.12 -17.39
N ASP A 183 9.56 14.43 -17.61
CA ASP A 183 10.65 15.32 -17.15
C ASP A 183 10.72 15.42 -15.62
N GLN A 184 9.59 15.26 -14.94
CA GLN A 184 9.56 15.16 -13.48
C GLN A 184 10.09 13.80 -13.01
N ALA A 185 9.67 12.70 -13.66
CA ALA A 185 10.20 11.38 -13.38
C ALA A 185 11.72 11.29 -13.60
N LYS A 186 12.27 11.97 -14.63
CA LYS A 186 13.72 12.12 -14.84
C LYS A 186 14.43 12.82 -13.68
N ARG A 187 13.86 13.94 -13.18
CA ARG A 187 14.40 14.67 -12.01
C ARG A 187 14.43 13.80 -10.77
N TYR A 188 13.41 12.97 -10.57
CA TYR A 188 13.38 12.00 -9.48
C TYR A 188 14.39 10.87 -9.66
N ALA A 189 14.54 10.34 -10.88
CA ALA A 189 15.52 9.29 -11.18
C ALA A 189 16.98 9.73 -10.98
N SER A 190 17.33 11.00 -11.21
CA SER A 190 18.66 11.55 -10.86
C SER A 190 18.75 11.97 -9.40
N GLY A 191 17.62 12.37 -8.82
CA GLY A 191 17.50 12.92 -7.48
C GLY A 191 17.30 11.92 -6.35
N ILE A 192 17.10 10.62 -6.61
CA ILE A 192 16.84 9.65 -5.54
C ILE A 192 17.95 9.70 -4.49
N GLN A 193 17.56 9.89 -3.23
CA GLN A 193 18.51 9.93 -2.13
C GLN A 193 19.02 8.52 -1.89
N GLN A 194 20.28 8.40 -1.49
CA GLN A 194 20.90 7.10 -1.29
C GLN A 194 20.13 6.37 -0.20
N VAL A 195 19.55 5.23 -0.57
CA VAL A 195 18.77 4.40 0.35
C VAL A 195 19.78 3.67 1.22
N GLU A 196 19.79 3.96 2.51
CA GLU A 196 20.27 2.97 3.47
C GLU A 196 19.25 1.83 3.47
N ILE A 197 19.41 0.87 2.55
CA ILE A 197 18.64 -0.37 2.59
C ILE A 197 19.19 -1.14 3.78
N THR A 198 18.59 -0.90 4.94
CA THR A 198 18.99 -1.52 6.19
C THR A 198 18.56 -2.99 6.16
N GLU A 199 19.44 -3.89 5.74
CA GLU A 199 19.30 -5.27 6.15
C GLU A 199 19.60 -5.37 7.64
N ALA A 200 18.72 -6.06 8.37
CA ALA A 200 18.94 -6.48 9.74
C ALA A 200 20.22 -7.33 9.94
N ARG A 201 20.99 -7.67 8.90
CA ARG A 201 22.25 -8.45 8.99
C ARG A 201 23.31 -8.15 7.93
N GLY A 202 23.46 -6.90 7.50
CA GLY A 202 24.67 -6.50 6.75
C GLY A 202 24.39 -5.44 5.70
N LYS A 203 25.17 -4.36 5.72
CA LYS A 203 25.12 -3.32 4.70
C LYS A 203 25.15 -3.98 3.30
N LEU A 204 24.08 -3.82 2.51
CA LEU A 204 24.22 -4.08 1.08
C LEU A 204 25.26 -3.09 0.56
N ALA A 205 26.38 -3.64 0.14
CA ALA A 205 27.42 -2.91 -0.55
C ALA A 205 26.80 -2.14 -1.71
N GLN A 206 26.79 -0.81 -1.60
CA GLN A 206 27.29 0.14 -2.58
C GLN A 206 27.37 -0.37 -4.02
N ALA A 207 26.25 -0.79 -4.60
CA ALA A 207 26.14 -0.73 -6.04
C ALA A 207 25.67 0.69 -6.33
N GLU A 208 26.63 1.57 -6.67
CA GLU A 208 26.33 2.84 -7.31
C GLU A 208 25.77 2.54 -8.70
N TYR A 209 24.50 2.11 -8.77
CA TYR A 209 23.78 1.95 -10.01
C TYR A 209 23.60 3.35 -10.61
N LYS A 210 24.51 3.73 -11.50
CA LYS A 210 24.53 5.02 -12.18
C LYS A 210 24.51 4.79 -13.69
N TRP A 211 23.57 5.44 -14.35
CA TRP A 211 23.44 5.51 -15.79
C TRP A 211 23.58 6.97 -16.19
N GLY A 212 24.83 7.41 -16.39
CA GLY A 212 25.15 8.82 -16.54
C GLY A 212 24.79 9.60 -15.27
N GLU A 213 23.90 10.58 -15.40
CA GLU A 213 23.40 11.40 -14.27
C GLU A 213 22.26 10.74 -13.48
N TYR A 214 21.70 9.63 -13.97
CA TYR A 214 20.55 8.96 -13.38
C TYR A 214 20.97 7.81 -12.49
N LYS A 215 20.24 7.60 -11.40
CA LYS A 215 20.42 6.46 -10.49
C LYS A 215 19.42 5.33 -10.73
N MET A 216 18.52 5.53 -11.68
CA MET A 216 17.52 4.55 -12.11
C MET A 216 17.42 4.61 -13.64
N PRO A 217 17.34 3.46 -14.32
CA PRO A 217 17.43 3.39 -15.77
C PRO A 217 16.12 3.70 -16.49
N LEU A 218 14.98 3.54 -15.81
CA LEU A 218 13.66 3.63 -16.42
C LEU A 218 12.83 4.70 -15.72
N VAL A 219 12.10 5.49 -16.50
CA VAL A 219 11.15 6.47 -15.99
C VAL A 219 9.79 6.30 -16.67
N PHE A 220 8.74 6.42 -15.86
CA PHE A 220 7.36 6.28 -16.30
C PHE A 220 6.53 7.47 -15.84
N ALA A 221 5.51 7.78 -16.62
CA ALA A 221 4.44 8.69 -16.22
C ALA A 221 3.10 8.08 -16.62
N THR A 222 2.09 8.18 -15.75
CA THR A 222 0.77 7.60 -16.02
C THR A 222 -0.33 8.40 -15.34
N ASN A 223 -1.55 8.31 -15.87
CA ASN A 223 -2.78 8.76 -15.22
C ASN A 223 -3.76 7.62 -14.96
N GLY A 224 -3.28 6.37 -15.01
CA GLY A 224 -4.08 5.16 -14.79
C GLY A 224 -5.05 4.84 -15.93
N ARG A 225 -5.10 5.61 -17.02
CA ARG A 225 -6.01 5.35 -18.15
C ARG A 225 -5.33 4.54 -19.25
N PRO A 226 -6.07 3.73 -20.02
CA PRO A 226 -5.57 3.17 -21.26
C PRO A 226 -5.09 4.26 -22.23
N TYR A 227 -4.10 3.94 -23.05
CA TYR A 227 -3.64 4.84 -24.11
C TYR A 227 -4.72 5.01 -25.18
N LEU A 228 -5.08 6.26 -25.47
CA LEU A 228 -6.01 6.65 -26.52
C LEU A 228 -5.27 7.50 -27.54
N LYS A 229 -5.26 7.06 -28.81
CA LYS A 229 -4.53 7.75 -29.89
C LYS A 229 -4.99 9.19 -30.09
N GLN A 230 -6.27 9.48 -29.85
CA GLN A 230 -6.83 10.84 -29.93
C GLN A 230 -6.26 11.77 -28.85
N LEU A 231 -5.79 11.21 -27.73
CA LEU A 231 -5.28 11.92 -26.56
C LEU A 231 -3.84 11.46 -26.26
N GLU A 232 -3.01 11.45 -27.29
CA GLU A 232 -1.68 10.82 -27.24
C GLU A 232 -0.86 11.29 -26.03
N GLN A 233 -0.78 12.60 -25.78
CA GLN A 233 0.04 13.16 -24.70
C GLN A 233 -0.61 13.13 -23.31
N GLU A 234 -1.91 12.83 -23.23
CA GLU A 234 -2.71 12.98 -22.02
C GLU A 234 -3.25 11.64 -21.50
N SER A 235 -2.98 10.54 -22.20
CA SER A 235 -3.47 9.21 -21.85
C SER A 235 -2.37 8.16 -21.87
N GLY A 236 -2.62 7.06 -21.17
CA GLY A 236 -1.74 5.90 -21.16
C GLY A 236 -0.57 6.00 -20.18
N ILE A 237 0.30 5.01 -20.30
CA ILE A 237 1.57 4.92 -19.59
C ILE A 237 2.65 5.38 -20.55
N TRP A 238 3.26 6.52 -20.28
CA TRP A 238 4.44 7.00 -20.98
C TRP A 238 5.70 6.46 -20.34
N PHE A 239 6.68 6.10 -21.16
CA PHE A 239 7.93 5.49 -20.74
C PHE A 239 9.13 6.10 -21.47
N LEU A 240 10.24 6.21 -20.76
CA LEU A 240 11.54 6.52 -21.33
C LEU A 240 12.64 5.71 -20.61
N ASP A 241 13.54 5.15 -21.40
CA ASP A 241 14.80 4.56 -20.91
C ASP A 241 15.89 5.62 -20.96
N VAL A 242 16.38 6.04 -19.79
CA VAL A 242 17.35 7.15 -19.67
C VAL A 242 18.81 6.70 -19.79
N ARG A 243 19.06 5.41 -20.03
CA ARG A 243 20.42 4.88 -20.18
C ARG A 243 21.11 5.35 -21.47
N ASP A 244 20.32 5.64 -22.49
CA ASP A 244 20.76 6.18 -23.78
C ASP A 244 19.98 7.47 -24.07
N ASN A 245 20.69 8.56 -24.34
CA ASN A 245 20.10 9.87 -24.60
C ASN A 245 19.41 9.97 -25.97
N THR A 246 19.63 9.00 -26.86
CA THR A 246 18.96 8.91 -28.15
C THR A 246 17.56 8.30 -28.04
N ASN A 247 17.23 7.70 -26.89
CA ASN A 247 15.91 7.12 -26.66
C ASN A 247 14.82 8.20 -26.65
N ALA A 248 13.71 7.90 -27.33
CA ALA A 248 12.52 8.73 -27.33
C ALA A 248 11.49 8.21 -26.32
N ARG A 249 10.64 9.12 -25.83
CA ARG A 249 9.47 8.77 -25.02
C ARG A 249 8.53 7.93 -25.88
N ARG A 250 7.94 6.88 -25.30
CA ARG A 250 6.96 6.02 -25.98
C ARG A 250 5.78 5.71 -25.07
N ALA A 251 4.60 5.62 -25.65
CA ALA A 251 3.42 5.12 -24.95
C ALA A 251 3.44 3.59 -24.89
N LEU A 252 3.04 3.03 -23.76
CA LEU A 252 2.93 1.59 -23.52
C LEU A 252 1.46 1.17 -23.44
N LYS A 253 1.19 -0.07 -23.85
CA LYS A 253 -0.13 -0.70 -23.73
C LYS A 253 -0.40 -1.27 -22.32
N GLY A 254 0.63 -1.44 -21.52
CA GLY A 254 0.58 -2.00 -20.16
C GLY A 254 1.96 -1.98 -19.51
N TRP A 255 2.02 -2.34 -18.23
CA TRP A 255 3.28 -2.51 -17.51
C TRP A 255 3.97 -3.82 -17.93
N TYR A 256 5.27 -3.91 -17.65
CA TYR A 256 6.11 -5.06 -17.96
C TYR A 256 7.11 -5.34 -16.85
#